data_AF-W8B0T2-F1
#
_entry.id   AF-W8B0T2-F1
#
_cell.length_a   1.000
_cell.length_b   1.000
_cell.length_c   1.000
_cell.angle_alpha   90.00
_cell.angle_beta   90.00
_cell.angle_gamma   90.00
#
_symmetry.space_group_name_H-M   'P 1'
#
loop_
_entity.id
_entity.type
_entity.pdbx_description
1 polymer ?
#
loop_
_entity_poly.entity_id
_entity_poly.type
_entity_poly.pdbx_seq_one_letter_code
_entity_poly.pdbx_strand_id
1 'polypeptide(L)'
;QHSILVKKDYITAMEARSKALDRQHSEVDVWAQLQQKESDILLAAELGKALLEKNEELVKQHEKLIEDYSAKIEKLEQEKHVLRQKLAIAEEESDQRVLELQSDLNELKDKLQAQENAIRQAEKEKTILIDELTHQNTRLTEQIQEARATELKLMSQIQELKDQYNYRNTSLQEHVHSLESIKSELNLTTEKRHDLEKRLQHAQDEKETLTSALEEASDRIHMLERHAREQETKLETTLQALERSQRENNVLSERLGADANSSIHGKKSLQFEMECDEDDSSFSDGKPSQICIEARSVYIQLKSLVDSLKIGHDDDSGLNSDISLDLESMDNTMSSSSRTEGGNHTEAIEFRAGMLSAMSDELTRLLLNLDAGNFRKMLDQTRNLVLEQEDEIKRSHQLIQQLESKLTVTDVELQNVKEERDQARGDLVDDSDRDELLAKAQKERDAANERRTKAEIDLAKTRVDLMQANSQLLESIQQKVELSQQLEQWQMDMQELLEDQMRSKLINNRKVATPAPASTNTSAASALAKRVSNYKFWSLFQR
;
A
#
# COMPACT_ATOMS: atom_id res chain seq x y z
N GLN A 1 32.93 32.22 -167.16
CA GLN A 1 32.92 33.61 -167.66
C GLN A 1 31.82 34.49 -167.03
N HIS A 2 30.73 33.98 -166.45
CA HIS A 2 29.74 34.81 -165.73
C HIS A 2 30.14 35.16 -164.27
N SER A 3 30.91 34.31 -163.58
CA SER A 3 31.34 34.55 -162.19
C SER A 3 32.46 35.60 -162.05
N ILE A 4 33.22 35.86 -163.11
CA ILE A 4 34.32 36.85 -163.13
C ILE A 4 33.76 38.28 -163.32
N LEU A 5 32.64 38.43 -164.03
CA LEU A 5 31.97 39.73 -164.22
C LEU A 5 31.32 40.20 -162.90
N VAL A 6 30.60 39.31 -162.21
CA VAL A 6 29.97 39.61 -160.92
C VAL A 6 30.99 39.97 -159.84
N LYS A 7 32.17 39.31 -159.84
CA LYS A 7 33.27 39.68 -158.93
C LYS A 7 33.87 41.05 -159.26
N LYS A 8 33.99 41.42 -160.54
CA LYS A 8 34.45 42.77 -160.93
C LYS A 8 33.45 43.84 -160.52
N ASP A 9 32.15 43.61 -160.71
CA ASP A 9 31.11 44.56 -160.32
C ASP A 9 31.02 44.73 -158.80
N TYR A 10 31.18 43.64 -158.04
CA TYR A 10 31.22 43.66 -156.57
C TYR A 10 32.46 44.38 -156.02
N ILE A 11 33.64 44.16 -156.62
CA ILE A 11 34.87 44.86 -156.24
C ILE A 11 34.76 46.36 -156.59
N THR A 12 34.19 46.70 -157.74
CA THR A 12 33.98 48.11 -158.14
C THR A 12 32.96 48.79 -157.23
N ALA A 13 31.92 48.08 -156.77
CA ALA A 13 30.95 48.58 -155.79
C ALA A 13 31.54 48.74 -154.38
N MET A 14 32.44 47.83 -153.97
CA MET A 14 33.20 47.93 -152.72
C MET A 14 34.20 49.09 -152.76
N GLU A 15 34.92 49.30 -153.86
CA GLU A 15 35.83 50.42 -154.04
C GLU A 15 35.09 51.76 -154.14
N ALA A 16 33.90 51.80 -154.75
CA ALA A 16 33.06 52.99 -154.77
C ALA A 16 32.48 53.31 -153.38
N ARG A 17 32.15 52.29 -152.58
CA ARG A 17 31.66 52.45 -151.20
C ARG A 17 32.79 52.85 -150.25
N SER A 18 34.00 52.31 -150.43
CA SER A 18 35.20 52.74 -149.71
C SER A 18 35.62 54.16 -150.10
N LYS A 19 35.56 54.53 -151.40
CA LYS A 19 35.79 55.92 -151.85
C LYS A 19 34.70 56.90 -151.42
N ALA A 20 33.47 56.44 -151.20
CA ALA A 20 32.39 57.26 -150.64
C ALA A 20 32.54 57.46 -149.13
N LEU A 21 33.04 56.45 -148.41
CA LEU A 21 33.43 56.58 -147.00
C LEU A 21 34.67 57.47 -146.84
N ASP A 22 35.68 57.33 -147.70
CA ASP A 22 36.89 58.17 -147.69
C ASP A 22 36.62 59.62 -148.13
N ARG A 23 35.60 59.88 -148.97
CA ARG A 23 35.18 61.24 -149.36
C ARG A 23 34.25 61.92 -148.35
N GLN A 24 33.69 61.19 -147.38
CA GLN A 24 32.97 61.79 -146.25
C GLN A 24 33.82 61.96 -144.99
N HIS A 25 35.06 61.44 -144.98
CA HIS A 25 36.02 61.62 -143.89
C HIS A 25 36.99 62.79 -144.09
N SER A 26 36.81 63.65 -145.10
CA SER A 26 37.83 64.66 -145.43
C SER A 26 37.59 66.09 -144.93
N GLU A 27 36.44 66.48 -144.37
CA GLU A 27 36.24 67.87 -143.90
C GLU A 27 35.28 68.02 -142.69
N VAL A 28 35.24 67.02 -141.79
CA VAL A 28 34.71 67.19 -140.42
C VAL A 28 35.80 66.75 -139.44
N ASP A 29 36.13 67.70 -138.58
CA ASP A 29 37.37 67.90 -137.84
C ASP A 29 37.87 66.67 -137.04
N VAL A 30 38.98 66.06 -137.51
CA VAL A 30 39.73 65.01 -136.78
C VAL A 30 40.09 65.48 -135.37
N TRP A 31 40.32 66.79 -135.20
CA TRP A 31 40.57 67.42 -133.91
C TRP A 31 39.35 67.39 -132.98
N ALA A 32 38.15 67.70 -133.46
CA ALA A 32 36.93 67.63 -132.65
C ALA A 32 36.62 66.19 -132.21
N GLN A 33 36.87 65.20 -133.07
CA GLN A 33 36.74 63.78 -132.68
C GLN A 33 37.80 63.36 -131.66
N LEU A 34 39.04 63.82 -131.81
CA LEU A 34 40.10 63.56 -130.84
C LEU A 34 39.78 64.20 -129.48
N GLN A 35 39.31 65.45 -129.46
CA GLN A 35 38.90 66.16 -128.26
C GLN A 35 37.69 65.50 -127.59
N GLN A 36 36.72 65.00 -128.36
CA GLN A 36 35.60 64.22 -127.83
C GLN A 36 36.10 62.91 -127.21
N LYS A 37 37.06 62.22 -127.85
CA LYS A 37 37.66 60.99 -127.31
C LYS A 37 38.49 61.26 -126.05
N GLU A 38 39.22 62.36 -125.99
CA GLU A 38 39.93 62.80 -124.78
C GLU A 38 38.95 63.12 -123.65
N SER A 39 37.85 63.81 -123.94
CA SER A 39 36.76 64.06 -122.97
C SER A 39 36.10 62.77 -122.48
N ASP A 40 35.84 61.81 -123.38
CA ASP A 40 35.24 60.52 -123.02
C ASP A 40 36.20 59.67 -122.17
N ILE A 41 37.52 59.71 -122.45
CA ILE A 41 38.54 59.03 -121.65
C ILE A 41 38.65 59.65 -120.26
N LEU A 42 38.63 60.98 -120.16
CA LEU A 42 38.61 61.68 -118.88
C LEU A 42 37.36 61.35 -118.08
N LEU A 43 36.18 61.37 -118.72
CA LEU A 43 34.92 61.00 -118.07
C LEU A 43 34.92 59.53 -117.62
N ALA A 44 35.45 58.61 -118.43
CA ALA A 44 35.61 57.21 -118.06
C ALA A 44 36.59 57.02 -116.90
N ALA A 45 37.66 57.82 -116.84
CA ALA A 45 38.61 57.83 -115.72
C ALA A 45 37.97 58.41 -114.45
N GLU A 46 37.18 59.48 -114.55
CA GLU A 46 36.42 60.05 -113.44
C GLU A 46 35.35 59.09 -112.92
N LEU A 47 34.60 58.43 -113.81
CA LEU A 47 33.65 57.38 -113.44
C LEU A 47 34.36 56.18 -112.82
N GLY A 48 35.51 55.77 -113.37
CA GLY A 48 36.37 54.73 -112.81
C GLY A 48 36.85 55.09 -111.40
N LYS A 49 37.25 56.35 -111.19
CA LYS A 49 37.65 56.87 -109.87
C LYS A 49 36.46 56.88 -108.90
N ALA A 50 35.29 57.35 -109.32
CA ALA A 50 34.08 57.33 -108.49
C ALA A 50 33.65 55.89 -108.13
N LEU A 51 33.79 54.94 -109.06
CA LEU A 51 33.54 53.52 -108.80
C LEU A 51 34.57 52.92 -107.83
N LEU A 52 35.85 53.29 -107.96
CA LEU A 52 36.89 52.88 -107.02
C LEU A 52 36.63 53.45 -105.63
N GLU A 53 36.31 54.74 -105.50
CA GLU A 53 35.95 55.36 -104.22
C GLU A 53 34.73 54.68 -103.59
N LYS A 54 33.69 54.36 -104.37
CA LYS A 54 32.52 53.62 -103.89
C LYS A 54 32.87 52.19 -103.47
N ASN A 55 33.74 51.50 -104.20
CA ASN A 55 34.23 50.19 -103.82
C ASN A 55 35.08 50.27 -102.53
N GLU A 56 35.92 51.29 -102.36
CA GLU A 56 36.67 51.53 -101.13
C GLU A 56 35.75 51.83 -99.94
N GLU A 57 34.70 52.63 -100.13
CA GLU A 57 33.68 52.87 -99.11
C GLU A 57 32.94 51.59 -98.72
N LEU A 58 32.57 50.76 -99.71
CA LEU A 58 31.94 49.46 -99.47
C LEU A 58 32.88 48.52 -98.71
N VAL A 59 34.16 48.45 -99.08
CA VAL A 59 35.18 47.65 -98.37
C VAL A 59 35.31 48.12 -96.92
N LYS A 60 35.41 49.43 -96.67
CA LYS A 60 35.45 49.98 -95.31
C LYS A 60 34.19 49.65 -94.50
N GLN A 61 33.02 49.64 -95.13
CA GLN A 61 31.77 49.23 -94.48
C GLN A 61 31.77 47.73 -94.15
N HIS A 62 32.27 46.89 -95.07
CA HIS A 62 32.43 45.47 -94.84
C HIS A 62 33.43 45.16 -93.72
N GLU A 63 34.56 45.85 -93.68
CA GLU A 63 35.56 45.72 -92.61
C GLU A 63 34.97 46.06 -91.24
N LYS A 64 34.27 47.20 -91.11
CA LYS A 64 33.58 47.57 -89.86
C LYS A 64 32.55 46.53 -89.43
N LEU A 65 31.79 45.99 -90.39
CA LEU A 65 30.80 44.96 -90.11
C LEU A 65 31.47 43.64 -89.68
N ILE A 66 32.61 43.28 -90.26
CA ILE A 66 33.41 42.13 -89.81
C ILE A 66 33.92 42.36 -88.39
N GLU A 67 34.43 43.56 -88.08
CA GLU A 67 34.88 43.93 -86.72
C GLU A 67 33.74 43.89 -85.70
N ASP A 68 32.56 44.40 -86.04
CA ASP A 68 31.37 44.35 -85.17
C ASP A 68 30.92 42.90 -84.92
N TYR A 69 30.95 42.06 -85.96
CA TYR A 69 30.61 40.65 -85.82
C TYR A 69 31.68 39.86 -85.04
N SER A 70 32.97 40.14 -85.24
CA SER A 70 34.03 39.51 -84.45
C SER A 70 33.92 39.89 -82.97
N ALA A 71 33.70 41.18 -82.67
CA ALA A 71 33.48 41.64 -81.30
C ALA A 71 32.22 41.02 -80.67
N LYS A 72 31.16 40.78 -81.45
CA LYS A 72 29.97 40.10 -80.95
C LYS A 72 30.21 38.62 -80.69
N ILE A 73 30.99 37.93 -81.54
CA ILE A 73 31.39 36.53 -81.33
C ILE A 73 32.22 36.42 -80.05
N GLU A 74 33.23 37.28 -79.86
CA GLU A 74 34.06 37.28 -78.65
C GLU A 74 33.23 37.46 -77.37
N LYS A 75 32.26 38.40 -77.38
CA LYS A 75 31.34 38.58 -76.24
C LYS A 75 30.51 37.33 -75.96
N LEU A 76 29.97 36.69 -76.99
CA LEU A 76 29.19 35.45 -76.83
C LEU A 76 30.06 34.29 -76.34
N GLU A 77 31.31 34.21 -76.77
CA GLU A 77 32.26 33.21 -76.27
C GLU A 77 32.58 33.45 -74.79
N GLN A 78 32.85 34.69 -74.40
CA GLN A 78 33.05 35.07 -72.98
C GLN A 78 31.82 34.73 -72.13
N GLU A 79 30.62 35.14 -72.56
CA GLU A 79 29.36 34.82 -71.87
C GLU A 79 29.17 33.31 -71.73
N LYS A 80 29.44 32.54 -72.80
CA LYS A 80 29.39 31.07 -72.79
C LYS A 80 30.38 30.46 -71.80
N HIS A 81 31.61 30.96 -71.73
CA HIS A 81 32.62 30.49 -70.77
C HIS A 81 32.17 30.78 -69.32
N VAL A 82 31.69 31.98 -69.06
CA VAL A 82 31.17 32.37 -67.73
C VAL A 82 29.96 31.53 -67.35
N LEU A 83 29.02 31.30 -68.26
CA LEU A 83 27.84 30.47 -67.99
C LEU A 83 28.21 29.01 -67.70
N ARG A 84 29.18 28.44 -68.42
CA ARG A 84 29.69 27.09 -68.13
C ARG A 84 30.33 27.01 -66.76
N GLN A 85 31.12 28.01 -66.38
CA GLN A 85 31.73 28.05 -65.05
C GLN A 85 30.67 28.17 -63.95
N LYS A 86 29.67 29.04 -64.12
CA LYS A 86 28.55 29.18 -63.18
C LYS A 86 27.74 27.89 -63.04
N LEU A 87 27.50 27.20 -64.15
CA LEU A 87 26.81 25.92 -64.17
C LEU A 87 27.64 24.85 -63.43
N ALA A 88 28.95 24.77 -63.69
CA ALA A 88 29.82 23.83 -62.98
C ALA A 88 29.88 24.08 -61.46
N ILE A 89 29.92 25.35 -61.02
CA ILE A 89 29.86 25.70 -59.59
C ILE A 89 28.51 25.28 -58.99
N ALA A 90 27.40 25.58 -59.69
CA ALA A 90 26.07 25.19 -59.21
C ALA A 90 25.89 23.67 -59.13
N GLU A 91 26.46 22.92 -60.08
CA GLU A 91 26.51 21.45 -60.06
C GLU A 91 27.33 20.95 -58.86
N GLU A 92 28.54 21.47 -58.64
CA GLU A 92 29.38 21.08 -57.50
C GLU A 92 28.71 21.37 -56.15
N GLU A 93 28.10 22.55 -55.98
CA GLU A 93 27.35 22.85 -54.76
C GLU A 93 26.13 21.93 -54.58
N SER A 94 25.49 21.49 -55.68
CA SER A 94 24.38 20.54 -55.60
C SER A 94 24.87 19.14 -55.20
N ASP A 95 26.01 18.70 -55.73
CA ASP A 95 26.64 17.43 -55.38
C ASP A 95 27.10 17.43 -53.91
N GLN A 96 27.66 18.55 -53.43
CA GLN A 96 28.01 18.72 -52.01
C GLN A 96 26.77 18.59 -51.10
N ARG A 97 25.66 19.28 -51.42
CA ARG A 97 24.41 19.15 -50.67
C ARG A 97 23.86 17.72 -50.70
N VAL A 98 24.01 17.01 -51.82
CA VAL A 98 23.60 15.60 -51.92
C VAL A 98 24.48 14.72 -51.01
N LEU A 99 25.79 14.96 -50.96
CA LEU A 99 26.70 14.21 -50.07
C LEU A 99 26.40 14.45 -48.58
N GLU A 100 26.13 15.70 -48.19
CA GLU A 100 25.72 16.06 -46.82
C GLU A 100 24.40 15.34 -46.44
N LEU A 101 23.38 15.43 -47.30
CA LEU A 101 22.11 14.73 -47.05
C LEU A 101 22.28 13.20 -47.03
N GLN A 102 23.20 12.65 -47.83
CA GLN A 102 23.53 11.23 -47.78
C GLN A 102 24.22 10.84 -46.47
N SER A 103 25.13 11.66 -45.94
CA SER A 103 25.75 11.40 -44.63
C SER A 103 24.71 11.48 -43.52
N ASP A 104 23.86 12.51 -43.53
CA ASP A 104 22.80 12.69 -42.53
C ASP A 104 21.82 11.52 -42.55
N LEU A 105 21.42 11.05 -43.74
CA LEU A 105 20.57 9.88 -43.88
C LEU A 105 21.21 8.61 -43.33
N ASN A 106 22.52 8.42 -43.53
CA ASN A 106 23.23 7.27 -42.99
C ASN A 106 23.36 7.35 -41.47
N GLU A 107 23.70 8.52 -40.93
CA GLU A 107 23.74 8.72 -39.48
C GLU A 107 22.38 8.49 -38.81
N LEU A 108 21.30 8.97 -39.43
CA LEU A 108 19.95 8.75 -38.90
C LEU A 108 19.55 7.28 -38.96
N LYS A 109 19.97 6.54 -39.99
CA LYS A 109 19.77 5.09 -40.07
C LYS A 109 20.54 4.36 -38.98
N ASP A 110 21.80 4.71 -38.74
CA ASP A 110 22.62 4.10 -37.70
C ASP A 110 22.06 4.39 -36.30
N LYS A 111 21.63 5.63 -36.05
CA LYS A 111 20.96 6.04 -34.81
C LYS A 111 19.65 5.27 -34.61
N LEU A 112 18.84 5.12 -35.66
CA LEU A 112 17.60 4.33 -35.61
C LEU A 112 17.90 2.86 -35.29
N GLN A 113 18.87 2.24 -35.97
CA GLN A 113 19.24 0.84 -35.72
C GLN A 113 19.79 0.64 -34.30
N ALA A 114 20.59 1.58 -33.79
CA ALA A 114 21.08 1.55 -32.41
C ALA A 114 19.93 1.64 -31.40
N GLN A 115 18.97 2.54 -31.63
CA GLN A 115 17.76 2.65 -30.79
C GLN A 115 16.90 1.39 -30.84
N GLU A 116 16.66 0.80 -32.01
CA GLU A 116 15.93 -0.46 -32.14
C GLU A 116 16.61 -1.59 -31.36
N ASN A 117 17.95 -1.68 -31.42
CA ASN A 117 18.71 -2.68 -30.68
C ASN A 117 18.66 -2.44 -29.17
N ALA A 118 18.74 -1.18 -28.73
CA ALA A 118 18.59 -0.82 -27.32
C ALA A 118 17.20 -1.17 -26.80
N ILE A 119 16.14 -0.89 -27.56
CA ILE A 119 14.76 -1.26 -27.22
C ILE A 119 14.62 -2.78 -27.14
N ARG A 120 15.10 -3.53 -28.14
CA ARG A 120 15.07 -5.00 -28.12
C ARG A 120 15.81 -5.58 -26.91
N GLN A 121 16.92 -4.96 -26.51
CA GLN A 121 17.69 -5.40 -25.35
C GLN A 121 16.95 -5.10 -24.05
N ALA A 122 16.39 -3.89 -23.90
CA ALA A 122 15.58 -3.52 -22.75
C ALA A 122 14.32 -4.40 -22.62
N GLU A 123 13.69 -4.78 -23.74
CA GLU A 123 12.57 -5.72 -23.75
C GLU A 123 12.98 -7.11 -23.26
N LYS A 124 14.15 -7.61 -23.69
CA LYS A 124 14.69 -8.89 -23.21
C LYS A 124 14.96 -8.85 -21.71
N GLU A 125 15.61 -7.79 -21.22
CA GLU A 125 15.89 -7.61 -19.79
C GLU A 125 14.60 -7.52 -18.98
N LYS A 126 13.60 -6.79 -19.48
CA LYS A 126 12.26 -6.75 -18.90
C LYS A 126 11.61 -8.13 -18.85
N THR A 127 11.69 -8.92 -19.91
CA THR A 127 11.13 -10.29 -19.90
C THR A 127 11.82 -11.19 -18.89
N ILE A 128 13.15 -11.10 -18.77
CA ILE A 128 13.91 -11.89 -17.77
C ILE A 128 13.50 -11.50 -16.35
N LEU A 129 13.36 -10.20 -16.07
CA LEU A 129 12.91 -9.73 -14.76
C LEU A 129 11.49 -10.18 -14.43
N ILE A 130 10.58 -10.17 -15.42
CA ILE A 130 9.22 -10.71 -15.25
C ILE A 130 9.28 -12.21 -14.95
N ASP A 131 10.08 -12.98 -15.67
CA ASP A 131 10.23 -14.42 -15.45
C ASP A 131 10.80 -14.72 -14.06
N GLU A 132 11.78 -13.94 -13.59
CA GLU A 132 12.33 -14.08 -12.23
C GLU A 132 11.30 -13.72 -11.15
N LEU A 133 10.61 -12.59 -11.29
CA LEU A 133 9.56 -12.19 -10.35
C LEU A 133 8.39 -13.17 -10.34
N THR A 134 8.01 -13.73 -11.49
CA THR A 134 6.95 -14.75 -11.54
C THR A 134 7.41 -16.05 -10.89
N HIS A 135 8.64 -16.48 -11.10
CA HIS A 135 9.20 -17.67 -10.44
C HIS A 135 9.31 -17.50 -8.91
N GLN A 136 9.72 -16.32 -8.45
CA GLN A 136 9.73 -16.00 -7.01
C GLN A 136 8.32 -16.02 -6.42
N ASN A 137 7.34 -15.42 -7.12
CA ASN A 137 5.94 -15.45 -6.68
C ASN A 137 5.35 -16.86 -6.65
N THR A 138 5.65 -17.72 -7.62
CA THR A 138 5.22 -19.13 -7.59
C THR A 138 5.84 -19.86 -6.40
N ARG A 139 7.13 -19.68 -6.15
CA ARG A 139 7.82 -20.30 -5.01
C ARG A 139 7.26 -19.84 -3.68
N LEU A 140 7.04 -18.54 -3.48
CA LEU A 140 6.42 -18.02 -2.26
C LEU A 140 5.00 -18.55 -2.08
N THR A 141 4.24 -18.67 -3.17
CA THR A 141 2.90 -19.25 -3.15
C THR A 141 2.92 -20.72 -2.72
N GLU A 142 3.87 -21.51 -3.23
CA GLU A 142 4.08 -22.91 -2.83
C GLU A 142 4.44 -23.00 -1.34
N GLN A 143 5.36 -22.17 -0.85
CA GLN A 143 5.72 -22.13 0.57
C GLN A 143 4.53 -21.78 1.48
N ILE A 144 3.68 -20.84 1.06
CA ILE A 144 2.44 -20.50 1.78
C ILE A 144 1.47 -21.69 1.78
N GLN A 145 1.34 -22.41 0.66
CA GLN A 145 0.49 -23.60 0.59
C GLN A 145 1.01 -24.73 1.48
N GLU A 146 2.32 -24.95 1.51
CA GLU A 146 2.97 -25.92 2.40
C GLU A 146 2.75 -25.55 3.87
N ALA A 147 2.97 -24.29 4.24
CA ALA A 147 2.71 -23.79 5.60
C ALA A 147 1.24 -23.99 5.99
N ARG A 148 0.29 -23.63 5.11
CA ARG A 148 -1.15 -23.89 5.32
C ARG A 148 -1.46 -25.37 5.48
N ALA A 149 -0.82 -26.24 4.70
CA ALA A 149 -1.02 -27.69 4.83
C ALA A 149 -0.49 -28.21 6.18
N THR A 150 0.63 -27.66 6.68
CA THR A 150 1.13 -28.00 8.02
C THR A 150 0.23 -27.47 9.12
N GLU A 151 -0.30 -26.25 8.98
CA GLU A 151 -1.26 -25.65 9.90
C GLU A 151 -2.52 -26.51 10.01
N LEU A 152 -3.09 -26.93 8.87
CA LEU A 152 -4.25 -27.83 8.85
C LEU A 152 -3.97 -29.17 9.55
N LYS A 153 -2.77 -29.73 9.38
CA LYS A 153 -2.37 -30.97 10.10
C LYS A 153 -2.28 -30.73 11.60
N LEU A 154 -1.68 -29.63 12.03
CA LEU A 154 -1.59 -29.28 13.46
C LEU A 154 -2.98 -28.99 14.05
N MET A 155 -3.86 -28.33 13.31
CA MET A 155 -5.25 -28.12 13.72
C MET A 155 -6.00 -29.44 13.91
N SER A 156 -5.82 -30.41 13.00
CA SER A 156 -6.37 -31.76 13.17
C SER A 156 -5.85 -32.44 14.44
N GLN A 157 -4.54 -32.38 14.68
CA GLN A 157 -3.93 -32.96 15.89
C GLN A 157 -4.44 -32.28 17.17
N ILE A 158 -4.60 -30.96 17.17
CA ILE A 158 -5.19 -30.23 18.29
C ILE A 158 -6.63 -30.66 18.52
N GLN A 159 -7.42 -30.85 17.46
CA GLN A 159 -8.79 -31.33 17.57
C GLN A 159 -8.84 -32.74 18.16
N GLU A 160 -8.00 -33.66 17.69
CA GLU A 160 -7.87 -35.01 18.24
C GLU A 160 -7.50 -34.99 19.73
N LEU A 161 -6.56 -34.12 20.15
CA LEU A 161 -6.20 -33.97 21.56
C LEU A 161 -7.34 -33.38 22.39
N LYS A 162 -8.09 -32.42 21.86
CA LYS A 162 -9.29 -31.88 22.52
C LYS A 162 -10.35 -32.96 22.70
N ASP A 163 -10.57 -33.79 21.68
CA ASP A 163 -11.54 -34.88 21.73
C ASP A 163 -11.10 -35.95 22.75
N GLN A 164 -9.80 -36.28 22.82
CA GLN A 164 -9.24 -37.15 23.85
C GLN A 164 -9.40 -36.58 25.26
N TYR A 165 -9.15 -35.27 25.43
CA TYR A 165 -9.36 -34.61 26.72
C TYR A 165 -10.83 -34.62 27.12
N ASN A 166 -11.73 -34.30 26.19
CA ASN A 166 -13.17 -34.34 26.42
C ASN A 166 -13.63 -35.73 26.82
N TYR A 167 -13.16 -36.78 26.14
CA TYR A 167 -13.45 -38.17 26.49
C TYR A 167 -12.95 -38.55 27.90
N ARG A 168 -11.72 -38.15 28.26
CA ARG A 168 -11.21 -38.36 29.62
C ARG A 168 -12.00 -37.58 30.66
N ASN A 169 -12.41 -36.35 30.34
CA ASN A 169 -13.19 -35.51 31.24
C ASN A 169 -14.59 -36.08 31.46
N THR A 170 -15.27 -36.57 30.43
CA THR A 170 -16.57 -37.24 30.57
C THR A 170 -16.43 -38.54 31.37
N SER A 171 -15.40 -39.34 31.11
CA SER A 171 -15.11 -40.54 31.90
C SER A 171 -14.80 -40.23 33.37
N LEU A 172 -14.02 -39.17 33.64
CA LEU A 172 -13.76 -38.72 35.00
C LEU A 172 -15.06 -38.24 35.68
N GLN A 173 -15.89 -37.49 34.97
CA GLN A 173 -17.20 -37.10 35.47
C GLN A 173 -18.04 -38.34 35.81
N GLU A 174 -18.13 -39.35 34.95
CA GLU A 174 -18.83 -40.61 35.26
C GLU A 174 -18.30 -41.28 36.55
N HIS A 175 -16.98 -41.31 36.75
CA HIS A 175 -16.38 -41.81 37.99
C HIS A 175 -16.74 -40.95 39.21
N VAL A 176 -16.77 -39.62 39.08
CA VAL A 176 -17.19 -38.71 40.15
C VAL A 176 -18.66 -38.95 40.50
N HIS A 177 -19.56 -39.06 39.53
CA HIS A 177 -20.98 -39.37 39.78
C HIS A 177 -21.14 -40.74 40.47
N SER A 178 -20.34 -41.75 40.08
CA SER A 178 -20.32 -43.06 40.75
C SER A 178 -19.86 -42.94 42.22
N LEU A 179 -18.81 -42.17 42.48
CA LEU A 179 -18.34 -41.89 43.85
C LEU A 179 -19.38 -41.13 44.68
N GLU A 180 -20.07 -40.16 44.09
CA GLU A 180 -21.16 -39.44 44.75
C GLU A 180 -22.33 -40.36 45.10
N SER A 181 -22.68 -41.29 44.21
CA SER A 181 -23.68 -42.33 44.49
C SER A 181 -23.25 -43.19 45.67
N ILE A 182 -22.02 -43.73 45.67
CA ILE A 182 -21.50 -44.55 46.77
C ILE A 182 -21.43 -43.74 48.07
N LYS A 183 -21.02 -42.46 48.01
CA LYS A 183 -21.00 -41.57 49.17
C LYS A 183 -22.41 -41.36 49.74
N SER A 184 -23.42 -41.22 48.89
CA SER A 184 -24.82 -41.11 49.34
C SER A 184 -25.31 -42.42 49.99
N GLU A 185 -24.95 -43.58 49.44
CA GLU A 185 -25.24 -44.88 50.04
C GLU A 185 -24.53 -45.06 51.39
N LEU A 186 -23.27 -44.65 51.48
CA LEU A 186 -22.51 -44.65 52.74
C LEU A 186 -23.17 -43.74 53.77
N ASN A 187 -23.54 -42.52 53.39
CA ASN A 187 -24.25 -41.61 54.29
C ASN A 187 -25.55 -42.25 54.81
N LEU A 188 -26.37 -42.81 53.92
CA LEU A 188 -27.60 -43.49 54.31
C LEU A 188 -27.35 -44.69 55.25
N THR A 189 -26.30 -45.47 55.02
CA THR A 189 -25.94 -46.58 55.91
C THR A 189 -25.39 -46.09 57.25
N THR A 190 -24.63 -44.99 57.28
CA THR A 190 -24.15 -44.36 58.52
C THR A 190 -25.28 -43.75 59.34
N GLU A 191 -26.29 -43.13 58.70
CA GLU A 191 -27.51 -42.64 59.36
C GLU A 191 -28.28 -43.80 59.97
N LYS A 192 -28.50 -44.89 59.20
CA LYS A 192 -29.13 -46.11 59.72
C LYS A 192 -28.36 -46.70 60.90
N ARG A 193 -27.02 -46.72 60.85
CA ARG A 193 -26.18 -47.17 61.97
C ARG A 193 -26.37 -46.28 63.19
N HIS A 194 -26.36 -44.96 63.02
CA HIS A 194 -26.58 -43.99 64.10
C HIS A 194 -27.95 -44.14 64.75
N ASP A 195 -28.99 -44.37 63.96
CA ASP A 195 -30.34 -44.63 64.48
C ASP A 195 -30.42 -45.95 65.26
N LEU A 196 -29.71 -46.99 64.81
CA LEU A 196 -29.59 -48.24 65.55
C LEU A 196 -28.79 -48.06 66.85
N GLU A 197 -27.73 -47.28 66.84
CA GLU A 197 -26.94 -46.93 68.03
C GLU A 197 -27.76 -46.15 69.05
N LYS A 198 -28.58 -45.17 68.60
CA LYS A 198 -29.52 -44.46 69.48
C LYS A 198 -30.56 -45.40 70.09
N ARG A 199 -31.13 -46.31 69.29
CA ARG A 199 -32.10 -47.30 69.80
C ARG A 199 -31.44 -48.24 70.82
N LEU A 200 -30.20 -48.65 70.57
CA LEU A 200 -29.43 -49.48 71.49
C LEU A 200 -29.12 -48.73 72.80
N GLN A 201 -28.70 -47.47 72.71
CA GLN A 201 -28.47 -46.63 73.89
C GLN A 201 -29.75 -46.45 74.70
N HIS A 202 -30.88 -46.16 74.06
CA HIS A 202 -32.16 -46.04 74.75
C HIS A 202 -32.55 -47.34 75.46
N ALA A 203 -32.39 -48.49 74.81
CA ALA A 203 -32.63 -49.79 75.43
C ALA A 203 -31.64 -50.08 76.57
N GLN A 204 -30.41 -49.55 76.51
CA GLN A 204 -29.45 -49.63 77.60
C GLN A 204 -29.85 -48.74 78.79
N ASP A 205 -30.30 -47.51 78.55
CA ASP A 205 -30.81 -46.62 79.61
C ASP A 205 -32.08 -47.21 80.27
N GLU A 206 -32.99 -47.79 79.47
CA GLU A 206 -34.14 -48.55 79.98
C GLU A 206 -33.71 -49.75 80.84
N LYS A 207 -32.68 -50.50 80.41
CA LYS A 207 -32.11 -51.58 81.22
C LYS A 207 -31.52 -51.04 82.53
N GLU A 208 -30.78 -49.95 82.51
CA GLU A 208 -30.16 -49.34 83.69
C GLU A 208 -31.20 -48.83 84.69
N THR A 209 -32.26 -48.18 84.22
CA THR A 209 -33.39 -47.76 85.06
C THR A 209 -34.14 -48.96 85.65
N LEU A 210 -34.36 -50.03 84.88
CA LEU A 210 -34.93 -51.28 85.39
C LEU A 210 -34.02 -51.95 86.41
N THR A 211 -32.69 -51.92 86.23
CA THR A 211 -31.74 -52.44 87.24
C THR A 211 -31.75 -51.60 88.51
N SER A 212 -31.79 -50.27 88.41
CA SER A 212 -31.92 -49.39 89.58
C SER A 212 -33.23 -49.63 90.31
N ALA A 213 -34.35 -49.80 89.58
CA ALA A 213 -35.64 -50.13 90.17
C ALA A 213 -35.62 -51.52 90.85
N LEU A 214 -34.89 -52.48 90.27
CA LEU A 214 -34.67 -53.80 90.86
C LEU A 214 -33.82 -53.72 92.14
N GLU A 215 -32.77 -52.91 92.15
CA GLU A 215 -31.94 -52.64 93.33
C GLU A 215 -32.76 -51.96 94.44
N GLU A 216 -33.55 -50.93 94.13
CA GLU A 216 -34.45 -50.31 95.12
C GLU A 216 -35.50 -51.30 95.66
N ALA A 217 -36.08 -52.13 94.80
CA ALA A 217 -37.02 -53.15 95.22
C ALA A 217 -36.35 -54.20 96.11
N SER A 218 -35.12 -54.60 95.77
CA SER A 218 -34.26 -55.45 96.60
C SER A 218 -33.99 -54.80 97.97
N ASP A 219 -33.62 -53.53 98.03
CA ASP A 219 -33.39 -52.81 99.29
C ASP A 219 -34.67 -52.70 100.14
N ARG A 220 -35.82 -52.44 99.52
CA ARG A 220 -37.12 -52.49 100.20
C ARG A 220 -37.41 -53.88 100.78
N ILE A 221 -37.11 -54.95 100.02
CA ILE A 221 -37.22 -56.33 100.51
C ILE A 221 -36.31 -56.52 101.72
N HIS A 222 -35.03 -56.14 101.63
CA HIS A 222 -34.09 -56.26 102.76
C HIS A 222 -34.55 -55.48 104.00
N MET A 223 -35.11 -54.27 103.83
CA MET A 223 -35.66 -53.47 104.93
C MET A 223 -36.89 -54.13 105.56
N LEU A 224 -37.80 -54.67 104.75
CA LEU A 224 -38.97 -55.40 105.23
C LEU A 224 -38.56 -56.69 105.95
N GLU A 225 -37.58 -57.42 105.43
CA GLU A 225 -37.04 -58.59 106.11
C GLU A 225 -36.36 -58.24 107.44
N ARG A 226 -35.60 -57.13 107.50
CA ARG A 226 -35.02 -56.64 108.77
C ARG A 226 -36.12 -56.27 109.76
N HIS A 227 -37.12 -55.51 109.33
CA HIS A 227 -38.27 -55.17 110.18
C HIS A 227 -39.02 -56.42 110.64
N ALA A 228 -39.20 -57.43 109.78
CA ALA A 228 -39.79 -58.71 110.16
C ALA A 228 -38.97 -59.40 111.27
N ARG A 229 -37.64 -59.51 111.11
CA ARG A 229 -36.74 -60.06 112.15
C ARG A 229 -36.78 -59.25 113.45
N GLU A 230 -36.86 -57.91 113.36
CA GLU A 230 -37.01 -57.05 114.53
C GLU A 230 -38.36 -57.24 115.24
N GLN A 231 -39.45 -57.44 114.50
CA GLN A 231 -40.76 -57.75 115.08
C GLN A 231 -40.78 -59.17 115.67
N GLU A 232 -40.14 -60.15 115.03
CA GLU A 232 -39.95 -61.49 115.57
C GLU A 232 -39.19 -61.43 116.91
N THR A 233 -38.06 -60.71 116.98
CA THR A 233 -37.32 -60.54 118.24
C THR A 233 -38.10 -59.74 119.30
N LYS A 234 -38.88 -58.73 118.92
CA LYS A 234 -39.82 -58.05 119.84
C LYS A 234 -40.89 -59.01 120.38
N LEU A 235 -41.46 -59.85 119.51
CA LEU A 235 -42.40 -60.89 119.93
C LEU A 235 -41.73 -61.88 120.88
N GLU A 236 -40.52 -62.36 120.58
CA GLU A 236 -39.76 -63.23 121.49
C GLU A 236 -39.48 -62.58 122.84
N THR A 237 -39.03 -61.32 122.88
CA THR A 237 -38.75 -60.61 124.13
C THR A 237 -40.02 -60.34 124.95
N THR A 238 -41.12 -59.95 124.31
CA THR A 238 -42.44 -59.80 124.97
C THR A 238 -42.98 -61.12 125.48
N LEU A 239 -42.82 -62.22 124.73
CA LEU A 239 -43.13 -63.57 125.20
C LEU A 239 -42.27 -63.92 126.42
N GLN A 240 -40.96 -63.69 126.39
CA GLN A 240 -40.09 -63.92 127.55
C GLN A 240 -40.46 -63.04 128.76
N ALA A 241 -40.85 -61.78 128.54
CA ALA A 241 -41.32 -60.88 129.59
C ALA A 241 -42.66 -61.34 130.17
N LEU A 242 -43.59 -61.81 129.32
CA LEU A 242 -44.84 -62.43 129.72
C LEU A 242 -44.57 -63.68 130.56
N GLU A 243 -43.62 -64.53 130.14
CA GLU A 243 -43.22 -65.70 130.94
C GLU A 243 -42.60 -65.30 132.28
N ARG A 244 -41.79 -64.23 132.35
CA ARG A 244 -41.26 -63.71 133.62
C ARG A 244 -42.40 -63.19 134.52
N SER A 245 -43.34 -62.43 133.96
CA SER A 245 -44.51 -61.94 134.69
C SER A 245 -45.47 -63.07 135.10
N GLN A 246 -45.60 -64.14 134.32
CA GLN A 246 -46.29 -65.37 134.71
C GLN A 246 -45.56 -66.09 135.83
N ARG A 247 -44.22 -66.18 135.80
CA ARG A 247 -43.43 -66.75 136.91
C ARG A 247 -43.55 -65.91 138.19
N GLU A 248 -43.54 -64.58 138.08
CA GLU A 248 -43.77 -63.67 139.21
C GLU A 248 -45.21 -63.77 139.74
N ASN A 249 -46.22 -63.86 138.87
CA ASN A 249 -47.59 -64.19 139.28
C ASN A 249 -47.67 -65.55 139.96
N ASN A 250 -46.96 -66.56 139.46
CA ASN A 250 -46.92 -67.88 140.10
C ASN A 250 -46.26 -67.80 141.48
N VAL A 251 -45.18 -67.03 141.66
CA VAL A 251 -44.51 -66.82 142.96
C VAL A 251 -45.36 -65.99 143.93
N LEU A 252 -46.13 -65.02 143.44
CA LEU A 252 -47.12 -64.27 144.24
C LEU A 252 -48.34 -65.14 144.59
N SER A 253 -48.75 -66.02 143.68
CA SER A 253 -49.80 -67.03 143.89
C SER A 253 -49.37 -68.10 144.90
N GLU A 254 -48.09 -68.48 144.93
CA GLU A 254 -47.52 -69.46 145.88
C GLU A 254 -47.38 -68.90 147.31
N ARG A 255 -47.48 -67.57 147.51
CA ARG A 255 -47.37 -66.91 148.82
C ARG A 255 -48.73 -66.60 149.49
N LEU A 256 -49.85 -66.94 148.84
CA LEU A 256 -51.22 -66.79 149.36
C LEU A 256 -52.02 -68.08 149.10
N GLY A 257 -51.85 -69.07 149.98
CA GLY A 257 -52.69 -70.27 150.00
C GLY A 257 -53.85 -70.16 151.00
N ALA A 258 -55.05 -69.77 150.53
CA ALA A 258 -56.39 -70.23 150.96
C ALA A 258 -57.49 -69.22 150.53
N ASP A 259 -58.38 -69.69 149.66
CA ASP A 259 -59.78 -69.30 149.40
C ASP A 259 -60.25 -67.83 149.53
N ALA A 260 -60.77 -67.28 148.42
CA ALA A 260 -62.10 -66.64 148.39
C ALA A 260 -62.57 -66.31 146.97
N ASN A 261 -63.85 -66.59 146.78
CA ASN A 261 -64.72 -66.26 145.66
C ASN A 261 -65.12 -64.76 145.68
N SER A 262 -65.72 -64.26 144.58
CA SER A 262 -66.38 -62.93 144.43
C SER A 262 -65.41 -61.74 144.15
N SER A 263 -65.73 -60.63 143.48
CA SER A 263 -66.84 -60.11 142.67
C SER A 263 -66.47 -58.64 142.33
N ILE A 264 -67.25 -57.99 141.44
CA ILE A 264 -67.46 -56.52 141.32
C ILE A 264 -66.45 -55.68 140.50
N HIS A 265 -66.91 -55.34 139.29
CA HIS A 265 -67.28 -53.98 138.83
C HIS A 265 -66.20 -52.87 138.74
N GLY A 266 -66.06 -52.31 137.54
CA GLY A 266 -65.33 -51.06 137.31
C GLY A 266 -65.52 -50.49 135.91
N LYS A 267 -66.71 -49.92 135.64
CA LYS A 267 -66.88 -48.93 134.56
C LYS A 267 -66.11 -47.67 134.92
N LYS A 268 -65.35 -47.08 133.99
CA LYS A 268 -65.04 -45.64 133.99
C LYS A 268 -65.12 -45.08 132.58
N SER A 269 -65.98 -44.08 132.46
CA SER A 269 -66.30 -43.24 131.31
C SER A 269 -65.51 -41.94 131.42
N LEU A 270 -64.95 -41.48 130.29
CA LEU A 270 -64.77 -40.11 129.77
C LEU A 270 -64.51 -38.89 130.69
N GLN A 271 -63.73 -37.98 130.08
CA GLN A 271 -63.62 -36.50 130.27
C GLN A 271 -62.69 -36.00 131.38
N PHE A 272 -61.95 -34.86 131.27
CA PHE A 272 -61.70 -33.82 130.24
C PHE A 272 -60.62 -32.85 130.82
N GLU A 273 -60.25 -31.81 130.07
CA GLU A 273 -59.42 -30.62 130.38
C GLU A 273 -57.91 -30.71 130.10
N MET A 274 -57.25 -29.76 129.41
CA MET A 274 -57.57 -28.41 128.87
C MET A 274 -56.60 -28.19 127.67
N GLU A 275 -57.03 -27.71 126.50
CA GLU A 275 -57.28 -26.31 126.14
C GLU A 275 -56.07 -25.36 126.34
N CYS A 276 -55.54 -24.87 125.21
CA CYS A 276 -55.10 -23.50 125.00
C CYS A 276 -55.34 -23.16 123.52
N ASP A 277 -56.32 -22.27 123.30
CA ASP A 277 -56.54 -21.46 122.10
C ASP A 277 -55.35 -20.50 121.85
N GLU A 278 -55.21 -19.97 120.63
CA GLU A 278 -55.39 -18.53 120.36
C GLU A 278 -55.10 -18.15 118.89
N ASP A 279 -56.02 -17.34 118.37
CA ASP A 279 -56.14 -16.78 117.03
C ASP A 279 -55.53 -15.37 116.94
N ASP A 280 -55.09 -15.01 115.73
CA ASP A 280 -55.25 -13.71 115.04
C ASP A 280 -54.44 -12.43 115.42
N SER A 281 -53.96 -11.82 114.32
CA SER A 281 -53.73 -10.38 114.05
C SER A 281 -52.38 -9.67 114.31
N SER A 282 -51.91 -9.05 113.23
CA SER A 282 -51.08 -7.83 113.09
C SER A 282 -49.56 -7.91 112.83
N PHE A 283 -49.26 -7.71 111.54
CA PHE A 283 -48.37 -6.69 110.95
C PHE A 283 -46.84 -6.90 110.84
N SER A 284 -46.38 -6.62 109.60
CA SER A 284 -45.00 -6.41 109.08
C SER A 284 -44.23 -7.67 108.66
N ASP A 285 -43.60 -7.81 107.49
CA ASP A 285 -43.50 -7.03 106.24
C ASP A 285 -42.70 -7.93 105.24
N GLY A 286 -43.06 -7.99 103.95
CA GLY A 286 -42.08 -8.23 102.86
C GLY A 286 -41.87 -9.62 102.19
N LYS A 287 -42.81 -10.04 101.31
CA LYS A 287 -42.60 -10.55 99.91
C LYS A 287 -42.13 -12.01 99.60
N PRO A 288 -42.46 -12.55 98.39
CA PRO A 288 -43.05 -13.89 98.23
C PRO A 288 -42.21 -14.99 97.51
N SER A 289 -42.59 -16.25 97.81
CA SER A 289 -42.62 -17.50 97.03
C SER A 289 -41.58 -17.80 95.92
N GLN A 290 -40.86 -18.91 96.13
CA GLN A 290 -39.91 -19.62 95.25
C GLN A 290 -40.37 -19.83 93.78
N ILE A 291 -41.67 -19.77 93.50
CA ILE A 291 -42.27 -19.92 92.16
C ILE A 291 -41.97 -18.73 91.22
N CYS A 292 -41.75 -17.53 91.76
CA CYS A 292 -41.41 -16.35 90.94
C CYS A 292 -39.94 -16.33 90.48
N ILE A 293 -39.05 -17.08 91.16
CA ILE A 293 -37.61 -17.15 90.82
C ILE A 293 -37.40 -18.09 89.62
N GLU A 294 -38.13 -19.20 89.57
CA GLU A 294 -38.07 -20.16 88.45
C GLU A 294 -38.75 -19.63 87.19
N ALA A 295 -39.89 -18.93 87.32
CA ALA A 295 -40.54 -18.24 86.19
C ALA A 295 -39.65 -17.15 85.56
N ARG A 296 -38.79 -16.50 86.36
CA ARG A 296 -37.83 -15.49 85.90
C ARG A 296 -36.60 -16.11 85.23
N SER A 297 -36.14 -17.28 85.69
CA SER A 297 -35.07 -18.06 85.06
C SER A 297 -35.46 -18.53 83.65
N VAL A 298 -36.68 -19.08 83.50
CA VAL A 298 -37.22 -19.52 82.20
C VAL A 298 -37.42 -18.33 81.25
N TYR A 299 -37.87 -17.18 81.75
CA TYR A 299 -38.02 -15.95 80.95
C TYR A 299 -36.68 -15.37 80.47
N ILE A 300 -35.62 -15.43 81.28
CA ILE A 300 -34.27 -14.96 80.89
C ILE A 300 -33.63 -15.92 79.86
N GLN A 301 -33.82 -17.23 80.02
CA GLN A 301 -33.33 -18.23 79.06
C GLN A 301 -34.04 -18.11 77.71
N LEU A 302 -35.37 -17.93 77.69
CA LEU A 302 -36.13 -17.67 76.44
C LEU A 302 -35.69 -16.36 75.77
N LYS A 303 -35.37 -15.32 76.54
CA LYS A 303 -34.89 -14.04 75.99
C LYS A 303 -33.51 -14.16 75.35
N SER A 304 -32.57 -14.91 75.95
CA SER A 304 -31.25 -15.15 75.35
C SER A 304 -31.29 -16.01 74.08
N LEU A 305 -32.26 -16.93 73.99
CA LEU A 305 -32.47 -17.77 72.80
C LEU A 305 -33.05 -16.95 71.64
N VAL A 306 -33.97 -16.01 71.95
CA VAL A 306 -34.54 -15.05 70.98
C VAL A 306 -33.51 -14.04 70.51
N ASP A 307 -32.60 -13.57 71.38
CA ASP A 307 -31.50 -12.68 70.98
C ASP A 307 -30.44 -13.42 70.13
N SER A 308 -30.20 -14.72 70.37
CA SER A 308 -29.27 -15.54 69.57
C SER A 308 -29.83 -15.90 68.18
N LEU A 309 -31.15 -16.09 68.06
CA LEU A 309 -31.83 -16.31 66.77
C LEU A 309 -31.98 -15.03 65.92
N LYS A 310 -31.76 -13.85 66.51
CA LYS A 310 -31.89 -12.54 65.85
C LYS A 310 -30.56 -11.95 65.37
N ILE A 311 -29.43 -12.60 65.68
CA ILE A 311 -28.07 -12.20 65.26
C ILE A 311 -27.53 -13.09 64.12
N GLY A 312 -28.24 -14.18 63.78
CA GLY A 312 -27.88 -15.09 62.69
C GLY A 312 -28.55 -14.75 61.35
N HIS A 313 -28.48 -13.50 60.89
CA HIS A 313 -28.75 -13.15 59.49
C HIS A 313 -28.24 -11.72 59.23
N ASP A 314 -27.01 -11.59 58.74
CA ASP A 314 -26.57 -10.61 57.73
C ASP A 314 -25.04 -10.74 57.56
N ASP A 315 -24.64 -11.05 56.33
CA ASP A 315 -23.26 -11.12 55.85
C ASP A 315 -22.54 -9.77 56.00
N ASP A 316 -21.26 -9.81 56.41
CA ASP A 316 -20.21 -9.24 55.58
C ASP A 316 -18.82 -9.65 56.10
N SER A 317 -18.20 -10.54 55.35
CA SER A 317 -16.79 -10.88 55.45
C SER A 317 -16.00 -9.86 54.63
N GLY A 318 -15.13 -9.09 55.28
CA GLY A 318 -14.27 -8.15 54.58
C GLY A 318 -13.16 -7.57 55.45
N LEU A 319 -11.93 -7.94 55.12
CA LEU A 319 -10.67 -7.21 55.38
C LEU A 319 -10.02 -7.42 56.75
N ASN A 320 -9.15 -8.42 56.82
CA ASN A 320 -7.94 -8.42 57.64
C ASN A 320 -6.87 -9.28 56.95
N SER A 321 -6.01 -8.65 56.15
CA SER A 321 -4.71 -9.24 55.76
C SER A 321 -3.76 -8.15 55.25
N ASP A 322 -3.25 -7.31 56.15
CA ASP A 322 -1.96 -6.66 55.95
C ASP A 322 -0.89 -7.53 56.63
N ILE A 323 -0.28 -8.40 55.83
CA ILE A 323 0.91 -9.16 56.21
C ILE A 323 2.12 -8.28 55.95
N SER A 324 2.66 -7.74 57.03
CA SER A 324 4.01 -7.19 57.13
C SER A 324 5.00 -8.35 57.06
N LEU A 325 5.83 -8.38 56.02
CA LEU A 325 7.04 -9.21 55.95
C LEU A 325 8.23 -8.30 55.63
N ASP A 326 8.79 -7.72 56.70
CA ASP A 326 10.22 -7.42 56.75
C ASP A 326 10.96 -8.76 56.92
N LEU A 327 11.81 -9.09 55.95
CA LEU A 327 12.77 -10.18 56.05
C LEU A 327 14.18 -9.58 55.91
N GLU A 328 14.65 -8.96 57.00
CA GLU A 328 16.06 -8.69 57.20
C GLU A 328 16.77 -9.99 57.64
N SER A 329 17.77 -10.36 56.85
CA SER A 329 19.13 -10.69 57.30
C SER A 329 19.26 -11.52 58.59
N MET A 330 19.33 -12.84 58.41
CA MET A 330 19.99 -13.73 59.38
C MET A 330 21.51 -13.61 59.21
N ASP A 331 22.14 -12.83 60.07
CA ASP A 331 23.58 -12.91 60.33
C ASP A 331 23.83 -13.45 61.76
N ASN A 332 24.78 -14.38 61.83
CA ASN A 332 25.61 -14.73 62.98
C ASN A 332 24.99 -15.07 64.35
N THR A 333 24.96 -16.37 64.67
CA THR A 333 25.07 -16.86 66.06
C THR A 333 26.09 -17.98 66.18
N MET A 334 27.36 -17.61 66.39
CA MET A 334 28.35 -18.40 67.11
C MET A 334 29.28 -17.45 67.87
N SER A 335 29.14 -17.42 69.20
CA SER A 335 30.24 -17.46 70.19
C SER A 335 29.90 -16.67 71.46
N SER A 336 29.71 -17.43 72.54
CA SER A 336 30.32 -17.25 73.86
C SER A 336 30.82 -15.86 74.29
N SER A 337 30.33 -15.42 75.46
CA SER A 337 31.14 -15.02 76.63
C SER A 337 30.70 -13.71 77.30
N SER A 338 30.36 -13.86 78.58
CA SER A 338 30.80 -13.02 79.70
C SER A 338 29.93 -11.85 80.16
N ARG A 339 29.91 -11.75 81.50
CA ARG A 339 29.66 -10.59 82.38
C ARG A 339 28.25 -10.39 82.90
N THR A 340 27.98 -11.16 83.94
CA THR A 340 27.52 -10.69 85.26
C THR A 340 27.87 -9.23 85.58
N GLU A 341 26.86 -8.43 85.90
CA GLU A 341 26.88 -7.51 87.03
C GLU A 341 25.53 -7.60 87.77
N GLY A 342 25.61 -7.78 89.09
CA GLY A 342 24.53 -7.39 90.00
C GLY A 342 23.57 -8.48 90.49
N GLY A 343 23.92 -9.10 91.62
CA GLY A 343 22.95 -9.25 92.73
C GLY A 343 22.13 -10.52 92.85
N ASN A 344 22.70 -11.50 93.58
CA ASN A 344 22.07 -12.38 94.57
C ASN A 344 20.62 -12.87 94.35
N HIS A 345 20.49 -14.15 94.00
CA HIS A 345 19.95 -15.23 94.84
C HIS A 345 19.38 -16.34 93.95
N THR A 346 20.12 -17.43 93.78
CA THR A 346 19.52 -18.73 93.42
C THR A 346 20.41 -19.85 93.91
N GLU A 347 19.77 -20.83 94.53
CA GLU A 347 20.34 -21.89 95.34
C GLU A 347 21.45 -22.69 94.63
N ALA A 348 22.51 -23.01 95.38
CA ALA A 348 23.57 -23.89 94.92
C ALA A 348 23.00 -25.30 94.69
N ILE A 349 23.07 -25.78 93.45
CA ILE A 349 22.73 -27.15 93.08
C ILE A 349 23.69 -28.09 93.81
N GLU A 350 23.18 -28.91 94.74
CA GLU A 350 23.95 -29.91 95.49
C GLU A 350 24.49 -31.01 94.54
N PHE A 351 25.80 -31.04 94.31
CA PHE A 351 26.43 -32.04 93.44
C PHE A 351 26.48 -33.43 94.10
N ARG A 352 25.50 -34.30 93.82
CA ARG A 352 25.54 -35.72 94.20
C ARG A 352 26.40 -36.53 93.21
N ALA A 353 27.23 -37.44 93.72
CA ALA A 353 28.06 -38.32 92.90
C ALA A 353 27.18 -39.11 91.90
N GLY A 354 27.46 -38.96 90.61
CA GLY A 354 26.69 -39.55 89.52
C GLY A 354 25.86 -38.56 88.69
N MET A 355 25.60 -37.32 89.15
CA MET A 355 24.86 -36.34 88.33
C MET A 355 25.65 -35.88 87.09
N LEU A 356 26.97 -35.77 87.20
CA LEU A 356 27.82 -35.52 86.03
C LEU A 356 27.82 -36.71 85.06
N SER A 357 27.72 -37.94 85.56
CA SER A 357 27.58 -39.14 84.72
C SER A 357 26.22 -39.16 84.04
N ALA A 358 25.13 -38.88 84.76
CA ALA A 358 23.79 -38.81 84.20
C ALA A 358 23.66 -37.70 83.15
N MET A 359 24.25 -36.52 83.41
CA MET A 359 24.27 -35.40 82.47
C MET A 359 25.18 -35.70 81.26
N SER A 360 26.29 -36.41 81.47
CA SER A 360 27.14 -36.95 80.39
C SER A 360 26.38 -37.97 79.56
N ASP A 361 25.69 -38.93 80.17
CA ASP A 361 24.90 -39.97 79.50
C ASP A 361 23.73 -39.36 78.74
N GLU A 362 23.08 -38.33 79.29
CA GLU A 362 22.02 -37.56 78.64
C GLU A 362 22.56 -36.71 77.49
N LEU A 363 23.72 -36.07 77.63
CA LEU A 363 24.43 -35.41 76.52
C LEU A 363 24.83 -36.40 75.44
N THR A 364 25.32 -37.58 75.80
CA THR A 364 25.74 -38.62 74.84
C THR A 364 24.53 -39.18 74.12
N ARG A 365 23.39 -39.35 74.81
CA ARG A 365 22.11 -39.76 74.24
C ARG A 365 21.54 -38.68 73.33
N LEU A 366 21.66 -37.40 73.69
CA LEU A 366 21.29 -36.28 72.82
C LEU A 366 22.20 -36.19 71.60
N LEU A 367 23.51 -36.45 71.74
CA LEU A 367 24.48 -36.47 70.65
C LEU A 367 24.23 -37.64 69.68
N LEU A 368 23.85 -38.81 70.21
CA LEU A 368 23.48 -39.99 69.43
C LEU A 368 22.08 -39.85 68.79
N ASN A 369 21.15 -39.15 69.45
CA ASN A 369 19.85 -38.76 68.89
C ASN A 369 19.94 -37.56 67.94
N LEU A 370 21.08 -36.86 67.91
CA LEU A 370 21.35 -35.80 66.95
C LEU A 370 21.58 -36.49 65.62
N ASP A 371 20.49 -36.64 64.88
CA ASP A 371 20.43 -37.42 63.66
C ASP A 371 21.11 -36.65 62.52
N ALA A 372 22.44 -36.50 62.64
CA ALA A 372 23.29 -35.72 61.74
C ALA A 372 23.17 -36.21 60.29
N GLY A 373 22.80 -37.48 60.09
CA GLY A 373 22.45 -38.04 58.79
C GLY A 373 21.19 -37.42 58.19
N ASN A 374 20.15 -37.16 58.99
CA ASN A 374 18.90 -36.53 58.52
C ASN A 374 19.10 -35.04 58.26
N PHE A 375 19.83 -34.32 59.12
CA PHE A 375 20.20 -32.92 58.85
C PHE A 375 21.10 -32.79 57.61
N ARG A 376 22.04 -33.72 57.41
CA ARG A 376 22.86 -33.76 56.19
C ARG A 376 22.00 -34.05 54.95
N LYS A 377 21.08 -35.01 55.02
CA LYS A 377 20.13 -35.28 53.91
C LYS A 377 19.24 -34.07 53.61
N MET A 378 18.74 -33.37 54.64
CA MET A 378 17.95 -32.15 54.47
C MET A 378 18.79 -31.05 53.81
N LEU A 379 20.03 -30.84 54.27
CA LEU A 379 20.97 -29.88 53.68
C LEU A 379 21.28 -30.21 52.22
N ASP A 380 21.55 -31.48 51.92
CA ASP A 380 21.81 -31.97 50.57
C ASP A 380 20.58 -31.78 49.66
N GLN A 381 19.36 -32.01 50.18
CA GLN A 381 18.11 -31.74 49.46
C GLN A 381 17.92 -30.24 49.18
N THR A 382 18.11 -29.37 50.17
CA THR A 382 18.05 -27.90 49.94
C THR A 382 19.12 -27.44 48.97
N ARG A 383 20.33 -28.00 49.04
CA ARG A 383 21.41 -27.68 48.10
C ARG A 383 21.07 -28.08 46.68
N ASN A 384 20.48 -29.26 46.48
CA ASN A 384 20.05 -29.71 45.16
C ASN A 384 18.93 -28.82 44.60
N LEU A 385 17.95 -28.43 45.42
CA LEU A 385 16.90 -27.50 45.02
C LEU A 385 17.45 -26.12 44.62
N VAL A 386 18.45 -25.61 45.35
CA VAL A 386 19.13 -24.35 45.00
C VAL A 386 19.87 -24.48 43.66
N LEU A 387 20.57 -25.60 43.42
CA LEU A 387 21.24 -25.85 42.14
C LEU A 387 20.24 -25.95 40.97
N GLU A 388 19.11 -26.62 41.18
CA GLU A 388 18.03 -26.69 40.19
C GLU A 388 17.45 -25.31 39.88
N GLN A 389 17.23 -24.48 40.90
CA GLN A 389 16.80 -23.09 40.73
C GLN A 389 17.84 -22.24 40.01
N GLU A 390 19.13 -22.39 40.34
CA GLU A 390 20.21 -21.70 39.63
C GLU A 390 20.27 -22.09 38.15
N ASP A 391 20.10 -23.37 37.84
CA ASP A 391 20.08 -23.85 36.46
C ASP A 391 18.83 -23.38 35.69
N GLU A 392 17.68 -23.28 36.37
CA GLU A 392 16.48 -22.70 35.77
C GLU A 392 16.62 -21.20 35.53
N ILE A 393 17.24 -20.46 36.45
CA ILE A 393 17.58 -19.05 36.27
C ILE A 393 18.55 -18.89 35.09
N LYS A 394 19.55 -19.76 34.93
CA LYS A 394 20.46 -19.73 33.76
C LYS A 394 19.72 -19.98 32.45
N ARG A 395 18.79 -20.94 32.40
CA ARG A 395 17.95 -21.19 31.21
C ARG A 395 17.06 -19.99 30.89
N SER A 396 16.41 -19.42 31.91
CA SER A 396 15.60 -18.21 31.78
C SER A 396 16.43 -17.03 31.26
N HIS A 397 17.63 -16.82 31.81
CA HIS A 397 18.54 -15.77 31.35
C HIS A 397 18.97 -15.96 29.89
N GLN A 398 19.29 -17.19 29.48
CA GLN A 398 19.60 -17.48 28.08
C GLN A 398 18.41 -17.23 27.15
N LEU A 399 17.19 -17.56 27.57
CA LEU A 399 15.98 -17.28 26.80
C LEU A 399 15.75 -15.77 26.68
N ILE A 400 15.93 -15.01 27.77
CA ILE A 400 15.85 -13.55 27.76
C ILE A 400 16.87 -12.99 26.76
N GLN A 401 18.12 -13.42 26.82
CA GLN A 401 19.16 -12.95 25.88
C GLN A 401 18.83 -13.29 24.42
N GLN A 402 18.25 -14.47 24.16
CA GLN A 402 17.77 -14.83 22.82
C GLN A 402 16.62 -13.94 22.37
N LEU A 403 15.65 -13.66 23.24
CA LEU A 403 14.52 -12.78 22.93
C LEU A 403 14.98 -11.33 22.72
N GLU A 404 15.93 -10.83 23.52
CA GLU A 404 16.55 -9.52 23.33
C GLU A 404 17.26 -9.44 21.97
N SER A 405 18.04 -10.45 21.59
CA SER A 405 18.68 -10.48 20.27
C SER A 405 17.65 -10.46 19.13
N LYS A 406 16.54 -11.22 19.26
CA LYS A 406 15.46 -11.24 18.27
C LYS A 406 14.76 -9.88 18.19
N LEU A 407 14.51 -9.25 19.33
CA LEU A 407 13.91 -7.92 19.42
C LEU A 407 14.78 -6.89 18.70
N THR A 408 16.10 -6.89 18.94
CA THR A 408 17.02 -5.95 18.28
C THR A 408 17.04 -6.13 16.76
N VAL A 409 16.98 -7.37 16.26
CA VAL A 409 16.91 -7.64 14.82
C VAL A 409 15.59 -7.14 14.24
N THR A 410 14.46 -7.44 14.89
CA THR A 410 13.15 -6.97 14.44
C THR A 410 13.02 -5.44 14.49
N ASP A 411 13.66 -4.77 15.44
CA ASP A 411 13.68 -3.31 15.52
C ASP A 411 14.45 -2.69 14.34
N VAL A 412 15.59 -3.28 13.96
CA VAL A 412 16.36 -2.85 12.79
C VAL A 412 15.59 -3.10 11.49
N GLU A 413 14.96 -4.27 11.34
CA GLU A 413 14.11 -4.58 10.19
C GLU A 413 12.95 -3.59 10.06
N LEU A 414 12.29 -3.27 11.18
CA LEU A 414 11.20 -2.30 11.22
C LEU A 414 11.69 -0.89 10.85
N GLN A 415 12.89 -0.52 11.28
CA GLN A 415 13.51 0.75 10.91
C GLN A 415 13.85 0.82 9.42
N ASN A 416 14.42 -0.23 8.85
CA ASN A 416 14.68 -0.31 7.40
C ASN A 416 13.38 -0.17 6.59
N VAL A 417 12.31 -0.88 6.98
CA VAL A 417 11.00 -0.76 6.31
C VAL A 417 10.40 0.64 6.44
N LYS A 418 10.64 1.33 7.56
CA LYS A 418 10.24 2.75 7.70
C LYS A 418 11.02 3.64 6.74
N GLU A 419 12.33 3.48 6.65
CA GLU A 419 13.20 4.24 5.75
C GLU A 419 12.82 4.00 4.28
N GLU A 420 12.57 2.76 3.86
CA GLU A 420 12.10 2.44 2.51
C GLU A 420 10.76 3.09 2.18
N ARG A 421 9.81 3.07 3.13
CA ARG A 421 8.50 3.70 2.96
C ARG A 421 8.59 5.23 2.92
N ASP A 422 9.47 5.83 3.71
CA ASP A 422 9.70 7.28 3.70
C ASP A 422 10.43 7.70 2.41
N GLN A 423 11.36 6.88 1.90
CA GLN A 423 11.98 7.06 0.59
C GLN A 423 10.94 6.99 -0.54
N ALA A 424 10.11 5.96 -0.57
CA ALA A 424 9.04 5.83 -1.56
C ALA A 424 8.01 6.97 -1.49
N ARG A 425 7.75 7.50 -0.28
CA ARG A 425 6.95 8.72 -0.10
C ARG A 425 7.65 9.96 -0.65
N GLY A 426 8.96 10.10 -0.46
CA GLY A 426 9.77 11.15 -1.07
C GLY A 426 9.70 11.11 -2.58
N ASP A 427 9.91 9.93 -3.17
CA ASP A 427 9.86 9.72 -4.63
C ASP A 427 8.47 10.04 -5.21
N LEU A 428 7.39 9.74 -4.47
CA LEU A 428 6.01 10.13 -4.83
C LEU A 428 5.79 11.65 -4.78
N VAL A 429 6.47 12.36 -3.89
CA VAL A 429 6.43 13.84 -3.83
C VAL A 429 7.25 14.43 -4.98
N ASP A 430 8.39 13.83 -5.31
CA ASP A 430 9.22 14.23 -6.45
C ASP A 430 8.55 13.92 -7.81
N ASP A 431 7.57 13.00 -7.88
CA ASP A 431 6.74 12.81 -9.08
C ASP A 431 5.88 14.07 -9.38
N SER A 432 5.64 14.94 -8.39
CA SER A 432 5.05 16.27 -8.61
C SER A 432 5.93 17.14 -9.52
N ASP A 433 7.26 17.07 -9.38
CA ASP A 433 8.17 17.81 -10.25
C ASP A 433 8.17 17.23 -11.67
N ARG A 434 7.98 15.91 -11.80
CA ARG A 434 7.80 15.25 -13.11
C ARG A 434 6.48 15.66 -13.77
N ASP A 435 5.40 15.75 -13.00
CA ASP A 435 4.10 16.23 -13.47
C ASP A 435 4.16 17.72 -13.89
N GLU A 436 4.90 18.56 -13.16
CA GLU A 436 5.16 19.94 -13.55
C GLU A 436 5.98 20.05 -14.85
N LEU A 437 6.98 19.19 -15.03
CA LEU A 437 7.76 19.12 -16.27
C LEU A 437 6.92 18.64 -17.45
N LEU A 438 6.07 17.63 -17.24
CA LEU A 438 5.12 17.14 -18.25
C LEU A 438 4.11 18.22 -18.62
N ALA A 439 3.58 18.96 -17.65
CA ALA A 439 2.66 20.07 -17.91
C ALA A 439 3.33 21.21 -18.72
N LYS A 440 4.59 21.55 -18.39
CA LYS A 440 5.39 22.52 -19.17
C LYS A 440 5.61 22.03 -20.61
N ALA A 441 6.01 20.77 -20.79
CA ALA A 441 6.22 20.18 -22.12
C ALA A 441 4.92 20.11 -22.95
N GLN A 442 3.79 19.79 -22.32
CA GLN A 442 2.47 19.80 -22.97
C GLN A 442 2.10 21.22 -23.43
N LYS A 443 2.31 22.23 -22.58
CA LYS A 443 2.05 23.63 -22.92
C LYS A 443 2.93 24.13 -24.07
N GLU A 444 4.21 23.75 -24.10
CA GLU A 444 5.11 24.08 -25.19
C GLU A 444 4.70 23.44 -26.51
N ARG A 445 4.32 22.16 -26.48
CA ARG A 445 3.77 21.43 -27.64
C ARG A 445 2.50 22.09 -28.15
N ASP A 446 1.58 22.48 -27.27
CA ASP A 446 0.32 23.12 -27.66
C ASP A 446 0.57 24.49 -28.29
N ALA A 447 1.48 25.30 -27.71
CA ALA A 447 1.90 26.56 -28.30
C ALA A 447 2.60 26.37 -29.66
N ALA A 448 3.38 25.31 -29.84
CA ALA A 448 4.00 25.00 -31.13
C ALA A 448 2.95 24.59 -32.18
N ASN A 449 1.99 23.76 -31.79
CA ASN A 449 0.87 23.38 -32.65
C ASN A 449 0.03 24.58 -33.06
N GLU A 450 -0.26 25.51 -32.15
CA GLU A 450 -0.99 26.74 -32.47
C GLU A 450 -0.22 27.65 -33.45
N ARG A 451 1.10 27.76 -33.30
CA ARG A 451 1.94 28.47 -34.29
C ARG A 451 1.90 27.78 -35.65
N ARG A 452 1.93 26.44 -35.68
CA ARG A 452 1.85 25.66 -36.91
C ARG A 452 0.51 25.86 -37.63
N THR A 453 -0.61 25.74 -36.92
CA THR A 453 -1.94 25.93 -37.50
C THR A 453 -2.12 27.36 -38.02
N LYS A 454 -1.60 28.36 -37.30
CA LYS A 454 -1.61 29.75 -37.77
C LYS A 454 -0.83 29.91 -39.08
N ALA A 455 0.37 29.34 -39.17
CA ALA A 455 1.18 29.38 -40.38
C ALA A 455 0.51 28.64 -41.55
N GLU A 456 -0.13 27.49 -41.30
CA GLU A 456 -0.91 26.74 -42.30
C GLU A 456 -2.09 27.57 -42.83
N ILE A 457 -2.81 28.28 -41.95
CA ILE A 457 -3.90 29.17 -42.33
C ILE A 457 -3.39 30.33 -43.19
N ASP A 458 -2.28 30.97 -42.81
CA ASP A 458 -1.73 32.09 -43.57
C ASP A 458 -1.15 31.63 -44.94
N LEU A 459 -0.59 30.43 -45.01
CA LEU A 459 -0.21 29.80 -46.28
C LEU A 459 -1.45 29.55 -47.16
N ALA A 460 -2.54 29.04 -46.61
CA ALA A 460 -3.78 28.84 -47.35
C ALA A 460 -4.33 30.17 -47.89
N LYS A 461 -4.30 31.25 -47.10
CA LYS A 461 -4.69 32.60 -47.55
C LYS A 461 -3.83 33.09 -48.70
N THR A 462 -2.50 33.05 -48.57
CA THR A 462 -1.60 33.49 -49.66
C THR A 462 -1.79 32.68 -50.94
N ARG A 463 -2.11 31.38 -50.83
CA ARG A 463 -2.47 30.55 -51.99
C ARG A 463 -3.76 31.01 -52.65
N VAL A 464 -4.78 31.36 -51.88
CA VAL A 464 -6.03 31.94 -52.40
C VAL A 464 -5.77 33.27 -53.08
N ASP A 465 -4.98 34.16 -52.47
CA ASP A 465 -4.63 35.46 -53.05
C ASP A 465 -3.89 35.29 -54.38
N LEU A 466 -2.96 34.32 -54.47
CA LEU A 466 -2.27 33.99 -55.72
C LEU A 466 -3.22 33.45 -56.79
N MET A 467 -4.16 32.57 -56.41
CA MET A 467 -5.19 32.07 -57.35
C MET A 467 -6.07 33.21 -57.86
N GLN A 468 -6.45 34.16 -57.00
CA GLN A 468 -7.23 35.33 -57.38
C GLN A 468 -6.44 36.25 -58.32
N ALA A 469 -5.17 36.53 -58.02
CA ALA A 469 -4.31 37.34 -58.88
C ALA A 469 -4.09 36.68 -60.25
N ASN A 470 -3.94 35.35 -60.31
CA ASN A 470 -3.82 34.61 -61.56
C ASN A 470 -5.12 34.66 -62.38
N SER A 471 -6.28 34.55 -61.74
CA SER A 471 -7.59 34.73 -62.40
C SER A 471 -7.69 36.12 -63.03
N GLN A 472 -7.36 37.18 -62.28
CA GLN A 472 -7.37 38.55 -62.79
C GLN A 472 -6.40 38.76 -63.96
N LEU A 473 -5.22 38.12 -63.90
CA LEU A 473 -4.25 38.16 -65.00
C LEU A 473 -4.79 37.45 -66.25
N LEU A 474 -5.40 36.27 -66.09
CA LEU A 474 -6.02 35.54 -67.19
C LEU A 474 -7.14 36.35 -67.85
N GLU A 475 -8.01 36.98 -67.06
CA GLU A 475 -9.04 37.90 -67.55
C GLU A 475 -8.43 39.08 -68.32
N SER A 476 -7.35 39.68 -67.80
CA SER A 476 -6.65 40.79 -68.47
C SER A 476 -6.01 40.35 -69.80
N ILE A 477 -5.44 39.14 -69.85
CA ILE A 477 -4.89 38.56 -71.07
C ILE A 477 -6.00 38.31 -72.08
N GLN A 478 -7.13 37.74 -71.66
CA GLN A 478 -8.29 37.51 -72.54
C GLN A 478 -8.80 38.83 -73.14
N GLN A 479 -9.02 39.85 -72.30
CA GLN A 479 -9.42 41.19 -72.78
C GLN A 479 -8.41 41.76 -73.78
N LYS A 480 -7.11 41.60 -73.53
CA LYS A 480 -6.07 42.05 -74.46
C LYS A 480 -6.09 41.27 -75.79
N VAL A 481 -6.33 39.96 -75.75
CA VAL A 481 -6.46 39.12 -76.94
C VAL A 481 -7.68 39.57 -77.75
N GLU A 482 -8.83 39.79 -77.10
CA GLU A 482 -10.04 40.30 -77.76
C GLU A 482 -9.80 41.65 -78.44
N LEU A 483 -9.15 42.60 -77.75
CA LEU A 483 -8.78 43.89 -78.35
C LEU A 483 -7.81 43.74 -79.52
N SER A 484 -6.86 42.81 -79.44
CA SER A 484 -5.94 42.55 -80.56
C SER A 484 -6.64 41.96 -81.78
N GLN A 485 -7.59 41.03 -81.57
CA GLN A 485 -8.43 40.47 -82.63
C GLN A 485 -9.32 41.54 -83.26
N GLN A 486 -9.90 42.44 -82.44
CA GLN A 486 -10.64 43.59 -82.96
C GLN A 486 -9.73 44.47 -83.82
N LEU A 487 -8.51 44.79 -83.38
CA LEU A 487 -7.57 45.58 -84.17
C LEU A 487 -7.19 44.90 -85.50
N GLU A 488 -6.97 43.58 -85.50
CA GLU A 488 -6.73 42.81 -86.73
C GLU A 488 -7.93 42.87 -87.68
N GLN A 489 -9.15 42.74 -87.16
CA GLN A 489 -10.39 42.91 -87.94
C GLN A 489 -10.47 44.32 -88.54
N TRP A 490 -10.23 45.37 -87.74
CA TRP A 490 -10.20 46.75 -88.24
C TRP A 490 -9.11 46.96 -89.30
N GLN A 491 -7.95 46.32 -89.17
CA GLN A 491 -6.90 46.35 -90.19
C GLN A 491 -7.35 45.70 -91.49
N MET A 492 -8.02 44.54 -91.42
CA MET A 492 -8.57 43.85 -92.59
C MET A 492 -9.65 44.69 -93.28
N ASP A 493 -10.61 45.23 -92.52
CA ASP A 493 -11.68 46.09 -93.06
C ASP A 493 -11.10 47.35 -93.75
N MET A 494 -10.07 47.95 -93.16
CA MET A 494 -9.38 49.09 -93.77
C MET A 494 -8.59 48.72 -95.03
N GLN A 495 -7.97 47.54 -95.07
CA GLN A 495 -7.32 47.02 -96.27
C GLN A 495 -8.35 46.75 -97.38
N GLU A 496 -9.49 46.15 -97.06
CA GLU A 496 -10.58 45.93 -98.00
C GLU A 496 -11.12 47.25 -98.56
N LEU A 497 -11.31 48.26 -97.71
CA LEU A 497 -11.72 49.60 -98.13
C LEU A 497 -10.68 50.24 -99.07
N LEU A 498 -9.38 50.07 -98.79
CA LEU A 498 -8.31 50.53 -99.68
C LEU A 498 -8.28 49.77 -101.01
N GLU A 499 -8.50 48.45 -100.99
CA GLU A 499 -8.61 47.62 -102.19
C GLU A 499 -9.82 48.02 -103.05
N ASP A 500 -10.97 48.28 -102.43
CA ASP A 500 -12.17 48.76 -103.10
C ASP A 500 -12.01 50.17 -103.65
N GLN A 501 -11.31 51.06 -102.93
CA GLN A 501 -10.91 52.37 -103.47
C GLN A 501 -9.99 52.23 -104.68
N MET A 502 -9.00 51.32 -104.64
CA MET A 502 -8.13 51.04 -105.79
C MET A 502 -8.90 50.44 -106.96
N ARG A 503 -9.78 49.45 -106.73
CA ARG A 503 -10.65 48.86 -107.76
C ARG A 503 -11.58 49.89 -108.36
N SER A 504 -12.22 50.72 -107.53
CA SER A 504 -13.08 51.82 -107.97
C SER A 504 -12.31 52.82 -108.83
N LYS A 505 -11.09 53.21 -108.41
CA LYS A 505 -10.21 54.06 -109.22
C LYS A 505 -9.79 53.39 -110.53
N LEU A 506 -9.45 52.10 -110.54
CA LEU A 506 -9.12 51.36 -111.77
C LEU A 506 -10.33 51.26 -112.71
N ILE A 507 -11.54 51.04 -112.20
CA ILE A 507 -12.78 51.01 -112.99
C ILE A 507 -13.11 52.41 -113.54
N ASN A 508 -12.93 53.46 -112.74
CA ASN A 508 -13.10 54.84 -113.21
C ASN A 508 -12.07 55.23 -114.27
N ASN A 509 -10.81 54.81 -114.09
CA ASN A 509 -9.73 55.05 -115.05
C ASN A 509 -9.90 54.22 -116.33
N ARG A 510 -10.60 53.07 -116.27
CA ARG A 510 -10.93 52.25 -117.44
C ARG A 510 -12.13 52.77 -118.24
N LYS A 511 -12.98 53.62 -117.66
CA LYS A 511 -14.07 54.33 -118.37
C LYS A 511 -13.60 55.59 -119.09
N VAL A 512 -12.40 56.08 -118.80
CA VAL A 512 -11.82 57.28 -119.41
C VAL A 512 -10.44 56.94 -119.97
N ALA A 513 -10.41 56.46 -121.23
CA ALA A 513 -9.36 56.69 -122.24
C ALA A 513 -8.90 55.45 -123.03
N THR A 514 -8.99 55.58 -124.36
CA THR A 514 -7.98 55.19 -125.37
C THR A 514 -7.99 56.25 -126.48
N PRO A 515 -6.92 56.45 -127.30
CA PRO A 515 -5.51 56.02 -127.19
C PRO A 515 -4.50 57.21 -127.35
N ALA A 516 -3.30 57.24 -126.73
CA ALA A 516 -1.96 56.79 -127.22
C ALA A 516 -0.88 57.82 -126.76
N PRO A 517 0.45 57.62 -126.92
CA PRO A 517 1.31 56.50 -126.52
C PRO A 517 2.59 56.87 -125.70
N ALA A 518 3.02 55.90 -124.91
CA ALA A 518 4.35 55.51 -124.35
C ALA A 518 5.58 56.46 -124.29
N SER A 519 6.18 56.53 -123.08
CA SER A 519 7.59 56.11 -122.83
C SER A 519 7.93 55.92 -121.33
N THR A 520 8.21 54.66 -120.98
CA THR A 520 9.16 54.08 -119.97
C THR A 520 9.63 54.90 -118.75
N ASN A 521 9.23 54.55 -117.51
CA ASN A 521 9.91 53.64 -116.52
C ASN A 521 11.35 54.10 -116.15
N THR A 522 11.82 54.27 -114.91
CA THR A 522 11.57 53.62 -113.60
C THR A 522 12.51 54.29 -112.59
N SER A 523 12.08 54.52 -111.34
CA SER A 523 12.86 54.31 -110.08
C SER A 523 12.33 55.13 -108.89
N ALA A 524 11.30 54.57 -108.25
CA ALA A 524 11.01 54.78 -106.84
C ALA A 524 11.51 53.55 -106.08
N ALA A 525 12.57 53.66 -105.26
CA ALA A 525 12.98 52.57 -104.37
C ALA A 525 13.94 52.95 -103.20
N SER A 526 14.06 54.22 -102.78
CA SER A 526 15.12 54.57 -101.80
C SER A 526 14.69 55.40 -100.57
N ALA A 527 13.43 55.80 -100.39
CA ALA A 527 13.08 56.81 -99.38
C ALA A 527 12.20 56.37 -98.20
N LEU A 528 11.83 55.09 -98.07
CA LEU A 528 10.84 54.66 -97.06
C LEU A 528 11.30 53.52 -96.13
N ALA A 529 12.58 53.51 -95.73
CA ALA A 529 13.11 52.49 -94.80
C ALA A 529 13.75 53.06 -93.51
N LYS A 530 13.53 54.35 -93.17
CA LYS A 530 14.07 54.97 -91.94
C LYS A 530 13.03 55.80 -91.20
N ARG A 531 12.11 55.11 -90.54
CA ARG A 531 11.15 55.52 -89.48
C ARG A 531 10.09 54.42 -89.55
N VAL A 532 10.12 53.37 -88.75
CA VAL A 532 9.72 53.36 -87.34
C VAL A 532 10.42 52.16 -86.69
N SER A 533 11.60 52.41 -86.12
CA SER A 533 12.22 51.58 -85.10
C SER A 533 12.34 52.47 -83.88
N ASN A 534 11.31 52.45 -83.04
CA ASN A 534 11.31 52.92 -81.65
C ASN A 534 9.89 52.82 -81.09
N TYR A 535 9.52 51.63 -80.61
CA TYR A 535 8.66 51.50 -79.43
C TYR A 535 9.09 50.25 -78.68
N LYS A 536 10.04 50.48 -77.78
CA LYS A 536 10.60 49.52 -76.83
C LYS A 536 9.84 49.69 -75.50
N PHE A 537 9.45 48.57 -74.91
CA PHE A 537 9.17 48.33 -73.47
C PHE A 537 7.89 48.98 -72.91
N TRP A 538 6.84 48.26 -72.47
CA TRP A 538 6.79 47.25 -71.40
C TRP A 538 7.69 47.61 -70.20
N SER A 539 7.21 48.58 -69.41
CA SER A 539 7.55 48.69 -67.99
C SER A 539 6.27 49.01 -67.24
N LEU A 540 5.68 48.01 -66.56
CA LEU A 540 4.70 48.19 -65.49
C LEU A 540 4.43 46.82 -64.86
N PHE A 541 5.41 46.31 -64.13
CA PHE A 541 5.19 45.36 -63.05
C PHE A 541 6.21 45.67 -61.94
N GLN A 542 5.85 46.66 -61.11
CA GLN A 542 6.52 46.89 -59.82
C GLN A 542 5.60 47.67 -58.88
N ARG A 543 4.61 46.99 -58.29
CA ARG A 543 4.43 46.90 -56.84
C ARG A 543 3.37 45.88 -56.50
#